data_AF-A0A815LSJ6-F1
#
_entry.id   AF-A0A815LSJ6-F1
#
_cell.length_a   1.000
_cell.length_b   1.000
_cell.length_c   1.000
_cell.angle_alpha   90.00
_cell.angle_beta   90.00
_cell.angle_gamma   90.00
#
_symmetry.space_group_name_H-M   'P 1'
#
loop_
_entity.id
_entity.type
_entity.pdbx_description
1 polymer ?
#
loop_
_entity_poly.entity_id
_entity_poly.type
_entity_poly.pdbx_seq_one_letter_code
_entity_poly.pdbx_strand_id
1 'polypeptide(L)' 'MADNNVLSDEQRKKFDESYKEKRSSLPVCPTCKSRDDVIPTVRGKPTHDLMLYAEEGNVKLSGCTQSYQGWCKKCETFI' A
#
# COMPACT_ATOMS: atom_id res chain seq x y z
N MET A 1 15.55 24.51 -6.16
CA MET A 1 16.47 23.61 -5.44
C MET A 1 15.74 22.27 -5.36
N ALA A 2 16.37 21.20 -5.83
CA ALA A 2 15.73 19.96 -6.32
C ALA A 2 14.70 19.35 -5.36
N ASP A 3 13.50 19.11 -5.90
CA ASP A 3 12.39 18.39 -5.29
C ASP A 3 12.79 16.92 -5.05
N ASN A 4 13.22 16.59 -3.83
CA ASN A 4 13.46 15.21 -3.40
C ASN A 4 12.13 14.50 -3.13
N ASN A 5 11.29 14.36 -4.16
CA ASN A 5 9.95 13.76 -4.07
C ASN A 5 9.93 12.30 -4.57
N VAL A 6 11.05 11.60 -4.49
CA VAL A 6 11.22 10.23 -4.98
C VAL A 6 11.87 9.39 -3.90
N LEU A 7 11.33 8.19 -3.66
CA LEU A 7 11.94 7.20 -2.77
C LEU A 7 13.29 6.74 -3.34
N SER A 8 14.30 6.71 -2.48
CA SER A 8 15.57 6.07 -2.83
C SER A 8 15.37 4.56 -3.02
N ASP A 9 16.15 3.93 -3.90
CA ASP A 9 16.11 2.48 -4.14
C ASP A 9 16.22 1.66 -2.84
N GLU A 10 17.06 2.10 -1.90
CA GLU A 10 17.22 1.44 -0.60
C GLU A 10 15.94 1.50 0.25
N GLN A 11 15.29 2.66 0.30
CA GLN A 11 14.03 2.84 1.04
C GLN A 11 12.91 2.04 0.39
N ARG A 12 12.84 2.06 -0.94
CA ARG A 12 11.87 1.27 -1.71
C ARG A 12 12.03 -0.22 -1.44
N LYS A 13 13.25 -0.75 -1.56
CA LYS A 13 13.54 -2.16 -1.27
C LYS A 13 13.14 -2.54 0.15
N LYS A 14 13.43 -1.68 1.13
CA LYS A 14 13.02 -1.90 2.53
C LYS A 14 11.51 -1.99 2.68
N PHE A 15 10.74 -1.13 2.02
CA PHE A 15 9.28 -1.20 2.04
C PHE A 15 8.77 -2.44 1.31
N ASP A 16 9.29 -2.76 0.12
CA ASP A 16 8.90 -3.96 -0.62
C ASP A 16 9.12 -5.22 0.21
N GLU A 17 10.26 -5.38 0.87
CA GLU A 17 10.49 -6.52 1.78
C GLU A 17 9.53 -6.50 2.97
N SER A 18 9.28 -5.35 3.58
CA SER A 18 8.36 -5.22 4.72
C SER A 18 6.90 -5.55 4.37
N TYR A 19 6.46 -5.27 3.15
CA TYR A 19 5.09 -5.50 2.69
C TYR A 19 4.92 -6.76 1.85
N LYS A 20 6.01 -7.45 1.48
CA LYS A 20 5.98 -8.69 0.68
C LYS A 20 5.11 -9.76 1.31
N GLU A 21 5.32 -10.06 2.60
CA GLU A 21 4.55 -11.08 3.33
C GLU A 21 3.09 -10.66 3.51
N LYS A 22 2.84 -9.35 3.71
CA LYS A 22 1.47 -8.82 3.78
C LYS A 22 0.73 -9.02 2.47
N ARG A 23 1.35 -8.71 1.33
CA ARG A 23 0.76 -8.93 -0.01
C ARG A 23 0.36 -10.38 -0.25
N SER A 24 1.22 -11.33 0.14
CA SER A 24 0.93 -12.77 -0.02
C SER A 24 -0.24 -13.26 0.83
N SER A 25 -0.51 -12.60 1.96
CA SER A 25 -1.61 -12.94 2.88
C SER A 25 -2.91 -12.18 2.62
N LEU A 26 -2.97 -11.29 1.62
CA LEU A 26 -4.19 -10.53 1.34
C LEU A 26 -5.30 -11.42 0.77
N PRO A 27 -6.56 -11.20 1.20
CA PRO A 27 -7.71 -11.84 0.59
C PRO A 27 -7.86 -11.41 -0.87
N VAL A 28 -8.59 -12.23 -1.63
CA VAL A 28 -9.00 -11.88 -2.98
C VAL A 28 -10.08 -10.80 -2.90
N CYS A 29 -10.10 -9.84 -3.83
CA CYS A 29 -11.17 -8.85 -3.88
C CYS A 29 -12.53 -9.54 -4.13
N PRO A 30 -13.56 -9.33 -3.27
CA PRO A 30 -14.86 -9.96 -3.45
C PRO A 30 -15.60 -9.46 -4.71
N THR A 31 -15.26 -8.27 -5.20
CA THR A 31 -15.92 -7.64 -6.36
C THR A 31 -15.38 -8.17 -7.69
N CYS A 32 -14.07 -8.11 -7.92
CA CYS A 32 -13.45 -8.56 -9.18
C CYS A 32 -12.87 -9.97 -9.13
N LYS A 33 -12.88 -10.63 -7.96
CA LYS A 33 -12.35 -11.98 -7.74
C LYS A 33 -10.87 -12.17 -8.15
N SER A 34 -10.10 -11.08 -8.14
CA SER A 34 -8.65 -11.09 -8.40
C SER A 34 -7.87 -10.58 -7.20
N ARG A 35 -6.65 -11.10 -7.04
CA ARG A 35 -5.66 -10.66 -6.03
C ARG A 35 -4.60 -9.74 -6.64
N ASP A 36 -4.42 -9.75 -7.96
CA ASP A 36 -3.33 -9.03 -8.65
C ASP A 36 -3.34 -7.52 -8.38
N ASP A 37 -4.55 -6.96 -8.26
CA ASP A 37 -4.77 -5.54 -7.98
C ASP A 37 -4.96 -5.22 -6.49
N VAL A 38 -4.77 -6.19 -5.58
CA VAL A 38 -4.97 -6.01 -4.14
C VAL A 38 -3.65 -5.63 -3.48
N ILE A 39 -3.62 -4.46 -2.85
CA ILE A 39 -2.46 -3.91 -2.15
C ILE A 39 -2.75 -3.81 -0.65
N PRO A 40 -1.72 -3.88 0.22
CA PRO A 40 -1.94 -3.82 1.65
C PRO A 40 -2.31 -2.40 2.09
N THR A 41 -3.09 -2.34 3.16
CA THR A 41 -3.46 -1.10 3.83
C THR A 41 -2.54 -0.81 5.00
N VAL A 42 -2.18 0.46 5.16
CA VAL A 42 -1.33 0.92 6.25
C VAL A 42 -2.06 1.98 7.06
N ARG A 43 -2.17 1.74 8.37
CA ARG A 43 -2.82 2.63 9.33
C ARG A 43 -1.77 3.44 10.08
N GLY A 44 -2.16 4.64 10.51
CA GLY A 44 -1.40 5.46 11.45
C GLY A 44 -0.98 6.78 10.83
N LYS A 45 0.03 7.42 11.44
CA LYS A 45 0.66 8.63 10.90
C LYS A 45 1.79 8.21 9.96
N PRO A 46 1.60 8.30 8.62
CA PRO A 46 2.63 7.90 7.68
C PRO A 46 3.83 8.85 7.76
N THR A 47 5.02 8.31 7.50
CA THR A 47 6.21 9.12 7.21
C THR A 47 6.12 9.65 5.78
N HIS A 48 6.93 10.66 5.43
CA HIS A 48 6.97 11.19 4.07
C HIS A 48 7.26 10.10 3.03
N ASP A 49 8.26 9.25 3.27
CA ASP A 49 8.60 8.14 2.38
C ASP A 49 7.43 7.15 2.19
N LEU A 50 6.67 6.88 3.26
CA LEU A 50 5.51 5.99 3.17
C LEU A 50 4.35 6.64 2.39
N MET A 51 4.22 7.97 2.44
CA MET A 51 3.28 8.69 1.59
C MET A 51 3.67 8.56 0.12
N LEU A 52 4.94 8.79 -0.22
CA LEU A 52 5.44 8.59 -1.59
C LEU A 52 5.20 7.16 -2.08
N TYR A 53 5.45 6.16 -1.22
CA TYR A 53 5.24 4.75 -1.57
C TYR A 53 3.76 4.43 -1.79
N ALA A 54 2.87 5.10 -1.07
CA ALA A 54 1.43 5.00 -1.26
C ALA A 54 0.97 5.69 -2.56
N GLU A 55 1.54 6.84 -2.90
CA GLU A 55 1.27 7.56 -4.16
C GLU A 55 1.68 6.75 -5.39
N GLU A 56 2.76 5.95 -5.29
CA GLU A 56 3.15 4.96 -6.30
C GLU A 56 2.16 3.77 -6.42
N GLY A 57 1.15 3.69 -5.55
CA GLY A 57 0.13 2.64 -5.57
C GLY A 57 0.61 1.30 -5.02
N ASN A 58 1.66 1.30 -4.20
CA ASN A 58 2.19 0.09 -3.57
C ASN A 58 1.46 -0.31 -2.28
N VAL A 59 0.87 0.66 -1.58
CA VAL A 59 0.04 0.52 -0.38
C VAL A 59 -1.08 1.54 -0.40
N LYS A 60 -2.16 1.30 0.36
CA LYS A 60 -3.20 2.30 0.59
C LYS A 60 -3.14 2.79 2.04
N LEU A 61 -3.01 4.09 2.23
CA LEU A 61 -3.12 4.68 3.57
C LEU A 61 -4.58 4.65 4.01
N SER A 62 -4.85 4.05 5.17
CA SER A 62 -6.18 4.03 5.77
C SER A 62 -6.26 5.01 6.94
N GLY A 63 -7.49 5.47 7.21
CA GLY A 63 -7.74 6.36 8.33
C GLY A 63 -7.46 5.71 9.69
N CYS A 64 -7.52 6.51 10.74
CA CYS A 64 -7.19 6.08 12.09
C CYS A 64 -8.17 5.06 12.70
N THR A 65 -9.38 4.86 12.15
CA THR A 65 -10.46 4.21 12.89
C THR A 65 -10.83 2.81 12.39
N GLN A 66 -10.51 2.48 11.13
CA GLN A 66 -10.90 1.21 10.52
C GLN A 66 -9.68 0.37 10.18
N SER A 67 -9.77 -0.93 10.49
CA SER A 67 -8.75 -1.93 10.16
C SER A 67 -9.20 -2.66 8.90
N TYR A 68 -8.68 -2.24 7.77
CA TYR A 68 -8.81 -2.95 6.50
C TYR A 68 -7.58 -3.84 6.30
N GLN A 69 -7.78 -4.99 5.67
CA GLN A 69 -6.68 -5.90 5.35
C GLN A 69 -5.98 -5.44 4.07
N GLY A 70 -6.74 -4.95 3.09
CA GLY A 70 -6.19 -4.44 1.84
C GLY A 70 -7.10 -3.46 1.11
N TRP A 71 -6.64 -3.06 -0.07
CA TRP A 71 -7.34 -2.18 -1.00
C TRP A 71 -7.22 -2.76 -2.40
N CYS A 72 -8.35 -2.92 -3.09
CA CYS A 72 -8.34 -3.28 -4.50
C CYS A 72 -8.20 -2.01 -5.35
N LYS A 73 -7.12 -1.89 -6.12
CA LYS A 73 -6.89 -0.77 -7.05
C LYS A 73 -7.90 -0.74 -8.19
N LYS A 74 -8.30 -1.91 -8.69
CA LYS A 74 -9.23 -2.04 -9.81
C LYS A 74 -10.67 -1.68 -9.46
N CYS A 75 -11.12 -2.08 -8.27
CA CYS A 75 -12.49 -1.84 -7.80
C CYS A 75 -12.61 -0.64 -6.87
N GLU A 76 -11.50 0.03 -6.55
CA GLU A 76 -11.42 1.17 -5.65
C GLU A 76 -12.19 0.94 -4.33
N THR A 77 -11.97 -0.22 -3.72
CA THR A 77 -12.67 -0.62 -2.49
C THR A 77 -11.73 -1.26 -1.48
N PHE A 78 -12.04 -1.08 -0.20
CA PHE A 78 -11.35 -1.75 0.90
C PHE A 78 -11.80 -3.20 1.03
N ILE A 79 -10.87 -4.05 1.47
CA ILE A 79 -11.08 -5.47 1.73
C ILE A 79 -10.69 -5.78 3.17
#